data_AF-A0A2U3RNY5-F1
#
_entry.id   AF-A0A2U3RNY5-F1
#
_cell.length_a   1.000
_cell.length_b   1.000
_cell.length_c   1.000
_cell.angle_alpha   90.00
_cell.angle_beta   90.00
_cell.angle_gamma   90.00
#
_symmetry.space_group_name_H-M   'P 1'
#
loop_
_entity.id
_entity.type
_entity.pdbx_description
1 polymer ?
#
loop_
_entity_poly.entity_id
_entity_poly.type
_entity_poly.pdbx_seq_one_letter_code
_entity_poly.pdbx_strand_id
1 'polypeptide(L)'
;MGNIGRPTQKFLKTQMKVMTRMDMAQGSGVSYTEVCALIAGAKPNPRVETLVKLANFFEKSVDEILNRKRKCTNTSISSGYIDPEKVNHHIKQFLLQFMQEKELRPSELSTYLGHSIMAISDFISGKKESIGSTILANLADKYGLSLHGIMNGELLTQEIAEEKDALLSQEHEQKPAIISITEGNVFSHSEAQTASQDIHGATPPQTVVERILAEGKKKLGQKGSAVARVMAERQTDEETSRSSSMTSRVMDKRTKDSTSKNRNL
;
A
#
# COMPACT_ATOMS: atom_id res chain seq x y z
N MET A 1 4.75 9.83 13.43
CA MET A 1 4.35 10.05 12.02
C MET A 1 4.95 8.98 11.14
N GLY A 2 4.16 8.36 10.27
CA GLY A 2 4.59 7.27 9.39
C GLY A 2 5.66 7.71 8.39
N ASN A 3 6.93 7.53 8.74
CA ASN A 3 8.05 7.78 7.83
C ASN A 3 8.25 6.57 6.93
N ILE A 4 7.62 6.59 5.76
CA ILE A 4 7.73 5.54 4.74
C ILE A 4 9.04 5.64 3.93
N GLY A 5 9.71 6.80 3.94
CA GLY A 5 10.95 7.02 3.22
C GLY A 5 12.10 6.17 3.74
N ARG A 6 12.28 6.07 5.06
CA ARG A 6 13.34 5.24 5.67
C ARG A 6 13.18 3.74 5.33
N PRO A 7 12.00 3.11 5.47
CA PRO A 7 11.78 1.74 5.02
C PRO A 7 12.07 1.54 3.53
N THR A 8 11.55 2.43 2.67
CA THR A 8 11.78 2.38 1.22
C THR A 8 13.28 2.46 0.91
N GLN A 9 13.98 3.40 1.54
CA GLN A 9 15.43 3.55 1.40
C GLN A 9 16.18 2.28 1.79
N LYS A 10 15.85 1.70 2.96
CA LYS A 10 16.49 0.48 3.46
C LYS A 10 16.26 -0.69 2.50
N PHE A 11 15.04 -0.82 1.98
CA PHE A 11 14.69 -1.82 0.99
C PHE A 11 15.52 -1.66 -0.29
N LEU A 12 15.52 -0.47 -0.90
CA LEU A 12 16.26 -0.21 -2.15
C LEU A 12 17.77 -0.38 -1.99
N LYS A 13 18.35 0.06 -0.87
CA LYS A 13 19.77 -0.19 -0.56
C LYS A 13 20.11 -1.69 -0.46
N THR A 14 19.16 -2.51 -0.04
CA THR A 14 19.35 -3.97 0.00
C THR A 14 19.35 -4.53 -1.42
N GLN A 15 18.47 -4.03 -2.29
CA GLN A 15 18.42 -4.44 -3.70
C GLN A 15 19.66 -4.00 -4.49
N MET A 16 20.33 -2.91 -4.09
CA MET A 16 21.61 -2.49 -4.70
C MET A 16 22.73 -3.55 -4.63
N LYS A 17 22.60 -4.57 -3.79
CA LYS A 17 23.55 -5.70 -3.75
C LYS A 17 23.47 -6.60 -4.98
N VAL A 18 22.33 -6.60 -5.68
CA VAL A 18 22.03 -7.52 -6.79
C VAL A 18 21.68 -6.81 -8.09
N MET A 19 21.40 -5.50 -8.07
CA MET A 19 21.06 -4.71 -9.26
C MET A 19 21.54 -3.26 -9.18
N THR A 20 21.77 -2.63 -10.32
CA THR A 20 22.18 -1.22 -10.36
C THR A 20 20.99 -0.28 -10.23
N ARG A 21 21.26 1.00 -9.96
CA ARG A 21 20.22 2.05 -9.94
C ARG A 21 19.58 2.24 -11.31
N MET A 22 20.34 2.02 -12.38
CA MET A 22 19.85 2.13 -13.75
C MET A 22 18.87 1.00 -14.06
N ASP A 23 19.23 -0.24 -13.71
CA ASP A 23 18.35 -1.41 -13.89
C ASP A 23 17.03 -1.22 -13.14
N MET A 24 17.08 -0.71 -11.90
CA MET A 24 15.87 -0.39 -11.12
C MET A 24 15.00 0.65 -11.83
N ALA A 25 15.59 1.75 -12.29
CA ALA A 25 14.86 2.85 -12.91
C ALA A 25 14.15 2.41 -14.20
N GLN A 26 14.89 1.70 -15.06
CA GLN A 26 14.36 1.18 -16.32
C GLN A 26 13.29 0.12 -16.06
N GLY A 27 13.58 -0.86 -15.20
CA GLY A 27 12.67 -1.97 -14.93
C GLY A 27 11.38 -1.57 -14.21
N SER A 28 11.43 -0.58 -13.31
CA SER A 28 10.24 -0.13 -12.59
C SER A 28 9.48 1.01 -13.28
N GLY A 29 10.01 1.61 -14.35
CA GLY A 29 9.43 2.81 -14.95
C GLY A 29 9.42 4.03 -14.01
N VAL A 30 10.33 4.06 -13.03
CA VAL A 30 10.56 5.20 -12.12
C VAL A 30 11.80 5.93 -12.61
N SER A 31 11.77 7.27 -12.66
CA SER A 31 12.92 8.00 -13.19
C SER A 31 14.20 7.72 -12.40
N TYR A 32 15.34 7.70 -13.10
CA TYR A 32 16.64 7.47 -12.47
C TYR A 32 16.93 8.45 -11.33
N THR A 33 16.54 9.72 -11.51
CA THR A 33 16.68 10.77 -10.49
C THR A 33 15.85 10.47 -9.24
N GLU A 34 14.63 9.97 -9.41
CA GLU A 34 13.74 9.58 -8.33
C GLU A 34 14.30 8.37 -7.57
N VAL A 35 14.77 7.33 -8.27
CA VAL A 35 15.44 6.18 -7.65
C VAL A 35 16.66 6.61 -6.84
N CYS A 36 17.49 7.49 -7.39
CA CYS A 36 18.64 8.05 -6.68
C CYS A 36 18.23 8.82 -5.42
N ALA A 37 17.20 9.67 -5.50
CA ALA A 37 16.70 10.44 -4.37
C ALA A 37 16.14 9.54 -3.25
N LEU A 38 15.44 8.47 -3.60
CA LEU A 38 14.92 7.49 -2.63
C LEU A 38 16.05 6.72 -1.92
N ILE A 39 17.06 6.28 -2.66
CA ILE A 39 18.24 5.60 -2.10
C ILE A 39 19.06 6.54 -1.20
N ALA A 40 19.20 7.82 -1.60
CA ALA A 40 19.84 8.83 -0.79
C ALA A 40 19.04 9.19 0.46
N GLY A 41 17.72 8.90 0.49
CA GLY A 41 16.82 9.33 1.56
C GLY A 41 16.43 10.81 1.46
N ALA A 42 16.72 11.45 0.33
CA ALA A 42 16.36 12.84 0.05
C ALA A 42 14.85 13.02 -0.16
N LYS A 43 14.12 11.92 -0.42
CA LYS A 43 12.67 11.93 -0.59
C LYS A 43 11.98 11.10 0.50
N PRO A 44 11.66 11.70 1.66
CA PRO A 44 11.06 10.98 2.79
C PRO A 44 9.60 10.56 2.55
N ASN A 45 8.94 11.16 1.55
CA ASN A 45 7.54 10.94 1.20
C ASN A 45 7.41 10.65 -0.32
N PRO A 46 7.75 9.44 -0.79
CA PRO A 46 7.55 9.05 -2.18
C PRO A 46 6.08 9.16 -2.60
N ARG A 47 5.83 9.45 -3.87
CA ARG A 47 4.45 9.40 -4.40
C ARG A 47 3.91 7.97 -4.32
N VAL A 48 2.60 7.83 -4.15
CA VAL A 48 1.92 6.53 -4.11
C VAL A 48 2.20 5.72 -5.38
N GLU A 49 2.11 6.36 -6.54
CA GLU A 49 2.40 5.74 -7.83
C GLU A 49 3.83 5.17 -7.88
N THR A 50 4.81 5.88 -7.32
CA THR A 50 6.20 5.41 -7.23
C THR A 50 6.31 4.14 -6.39
N LEU A 51 5.61 4.08 -5.25
CA LEU A 51 5.59 2.87 -4.42
C LEU A 51 4.96 1.69 -5.14
N VAL A 52 3.88 1.92 -5.88
CA VAL A 52 3.21 0.89 -6.69
C VAL A 52 4.13 0.37 -7.80
N LYS A 53 4.77 1.25 -8.56
CA LYS A 53 5.71 0.87 -9.62
C LYS A 53 6.86 0.01 -9.09
N LEU A 54 7.42 0.40 -7.94
CA LEU A 54 8.45 -0.40 -7.27
C LEU A 54 7.89 -1.75 -6.79
N ALA A 55 6.72 -1.77 -6.16
CA ALA A 55 6.05 -3.00 -5.71
C ALA A 55 5.84 -4.00 -6.85
N ASN A 56 5.32 -3.54 -7.98
CA ASN A 56 5.11 -4.36 -9.17
C ASN A 56 6.43 -4.90 -9.72
N PHE A 57 7.46 -4.04 -9.86
CA PHE A 57 8.76 -4.44 -10.38
C PHE A 57 9.45 -5.51 -9.53
N PHE A 58 9.39 -5.35 -8.20
CA PHE A 58 10.00 -6.31 -7.28
C PHE A 58 9.11 -7.52 -6.97
N GLU A 59 7.92 -7.60 -7.58
CA GLU A 59 6.90 -8.64 -7.32
C GLU A 59 6.61 -8.80 -5.81
N LYS A 60 6.53 -7.67 -5.09
CA LYS A 60 6.34 -7.60 -3.63
C LYS A 60 5.17 -6.71 -3.27
N SER A 61 4.51 -7.01 -2.16
CA SER A 61 3.48 -6.10 -1.65
C SER A 61 4.10 -4.78 -1.19
N VAL A 62 3.29 -3.71 -1.21
CA VAL A 62 3.72 -2.39 -0.72
C VAL A 62 4.10 -2.47 0.77
N ASP A 63 3.36 -3.25 1.54
CA ASP A 63 3.66 -3.50 2.96
C ASP A 63 4.98 -4.25 3.15
N GLU A 64 5.42 -5.09 2.21
CA GLU A 64 6.74 -5.71 2.28
C GLU A 64 7.86 -4.70 2.05
N ILE A 65 7.75 -3.86 1.02
CA ILE A 65 8.73 -2.80 0.73
C ILE A 65 8.87 -1.85 1.94
N LEU A 66 7.75 -1.57 2.60
CA LEU A 66 7.70 -0.68 3.75
C LEU A 66 7.96 -1.38 5.09
N ASN A 67 8.25 -2.69 5.09
CA ASN A 67 8.48 -3.50 6.29
C ASN A 67 7.32 -3.40 7.32
N ARG A 68 6.08 -3.44 6.82
CA ARG A 68 4.82 -3.30 7.55
C ARG A 68 4.07 -4.61 7.78
N LYS A 69 4.58 -5.76 7.34
CA LYS A 69 3.87 -7.05 7.46
C LYS A 69 3.32 -7.36 8.86
N ARG A 70 4.02 -6.94 9.92
CA ARG A 70 3.60 -7.15 11.33
C ARG A 70 2.49 -6.20 11.81
N LYS A 71 2.22 -5.13 11.07
CA LYS A 71 1.20 -4.13 11.38
C LYS A 71 -0.15 -4.42 10.72
N CYS A 72 -0.18 -5.32 9.74
CA CYS A 72 -1.40 -5.73 9.06
C CYS A 72 -2.07 -6.81 9.92
N THR A 73 -2.97 -6.40 10.82
CA THR A 73 -3.73 -7.32 11.69
C THR A 73 -5.11 -7.62 11.12
N ASN A 74 -5.70 -6.66 10.41
CA ASN A 74 -7.12 -6.67 10.04
C ASN A 74 -7.35 -7.02 8.58
N THR A 75 -6.28 -7.27 7.82
CA THR A 75 -6.34 -7.65 6.41
C THR A 75 -5.22 -8.64 6.12
N SER A 76 -5.52 -9.67 5.34
CA SER A 76 -4.47 -10.54 4.79
C SER A 76 -3.52 -9.70 3.95
N ILE A 77 -2.21 -9.99 4.02
CA ILE A 77 -1.22 -9.32 3.17
C ILE A 77 -1.55 -9.69 1.72
N SER A 78 -2.18 -8.77 1.01
CA SER A 78 -2.44 -8.94 -0.40
C SER A 78 -1.16 -8.76 -1.20
N SER A 79 -1.06 -9.55 -2.25
CA SER A 79 0.03 -9.51 -3.22
C SER A 79 -0.57 -9.60 -4.61
N GLY A 80 -0.10 -8.77 -5.51
CA GLY A 80 -0.61 -8.74 -6.87
C GLY A 80 0.00 -7.57 -7.63
N TYR A 81 -0.31 -7.53 -8.92
CA TYR A 81 -0.02 -6.37 -9.74
C TYR A 81 -1.06 -5.29 -9.47
N ILE A 82 -0.61 -4.09 -9.12
CA ILE A 82 -1.48 -2.91 -8.97
C ILE A 82 -1.33 -2.05 -10.22
N ASP A 83 -2.42 -1.71 -10.88
CA ASP A 83 -2.40 -0.75 -11.99
C ASP A 83 -2.06 0.67 -11.48
N PRO A 84 -0.88 1.24 -11.83
CA PRO A 84 -0.48 2.56 -11.34
C PRO A 84 -1.45 3.68 -11.74
N GLU A 85 -2.17 3.53 -12.86
CA GLU A 85 -3.09 4.55 -13.36
C GLU A 85 -4.41 4.59 -12.57
N LYS A 86 -4.81 3.44 -12.01
CA LYS A 86 -6.06 3.30 -11.24
C LYS A 86 -5.86 3.46 -9.74
N VAL A 87 -4.63 3.51 -9.25
CA VAL A 87 -4.35 3.52 -7.81
C VAL A 87 -5.05 4.65 -7.07
N ASN A 88 -5.06 5.88 -7.61
CA ASN A 88 -5.73 7.01 -6.97
C ASN A 88 -7.25 6.82 -6.94
N HIS A 89 -7.82 6.19 -7.98
CA HIS A 89 -9.23 5.85 -8.01
C HIS A 89 -9.57 4.82 -6.91
N HIS A 90 -8.79 3.75 -6.79
CA HIS A 90 -8.99 2.73 -5.76
C HIS A 90 -8.90 3.32 -4.36
N ILE A 91 -7.88 4.15 -4.10
CA ILE A 91 -7.72 4.82 -2.81
C ILE A 91 -8.91 5.73 -2.51
N LYS A 92 -9.42 6.45 -3.51
CA LYS A 92 -10.59 7.32 -3.34
C LYS A 92 -11.84 6.53 -2.98
N GLN A 93 -12.09 5.42 -3.67
CA GLN A 93 -13.22 4.52 -3.36
C GLN A 93 -13.09 3.94 -1.96
N PHE A 94 -11.91 3.44 -1.61
CA PHE A 94 -11.62 2.91 -0.28
C PHE A 94 -11.91 3.95 0.81
N LEU A 95 -11.41 5.19 0.65
CA LEU A 95 -11.62 6.25 1.64
C LEU A 95 -13.10 6.61 1.79
N LEU A 96 -13.87 6.66 0.69
CA LEU A 96 -15.30 6.93 0.73
C LEU A 96 -16.05 5.85 1.51
N GLN A 97 -15.78 4.58 1.23
CA GLN A 97 -16.36 3.46 1.97
C GLN A 97 -15.94 3.49 3.44
N PHE A 98 -14.65 3.68 3.71
CA PHE A 98 -14.10 3.72 5.07
C PHE A 98 -14.75 4.82 5.92
N MET A 99 -14.93 6.01 5.36
CA MET A 99 -15.57 7.13 6.04
C MET A 99 -17.06 6.87 6.28
N GLN A 100 -17.75 6.22 5.34
CA GLN A 100 -19.15 5.83 5.50
C GLN A 100 -19.31 4.80 6.63
N GLU A 101 -18.48 3.76 6.66
CA GLU A 101 -18.54 2.70 7.66
C GLU A 101 -18.19 3.17 9.08
N LYS A 102 -17.32 4.18 9.20
CA LYS A 102 -16.93 4.76 10.49
C LYS A 102 -17.69 6.03 10.85
N GLU A 103 -18.65 6.44 10.03
CA GLU A 103 -19.43 7.67 10.18
C GLU A 103 -18.57 8.94 10.37
N LEU A 104 -17.42 9.00 9.67
CA LEU A 104 -16.45 10.09 9.78
C LEU A 104 -16.54 11.07 8.61
N ARG A 105 -16.38 12.36 8.89
CA ARG A 105 -16.19 13.37 7.83
C ARG A 105 -14.74 13.36 7.33
N PRO A 106 -14.49 13.74 6.05
CA PRO A 106 -13.13 13.82 5.51
C PRO A 106 -12.16 14.69 6.32
N SER A 107 -12.68 15.80 6.86
CA SER A 107 -11.94 16.72 7.72
C SER A 107 -11.51 16.07 9.03
N GLU A 108 -12.42 15.34 9.67
CA GLU A 108 -12.19 14.62 10.94
C GLU A 108 -11.21 13.49 10.75
N LEU A 109 -11.34 12.71 9.68
CA LEU A 109 -10.38 11.66 9.37
C LEU A 109 -8.98 12.24 9.18
N SER A 110 -8.86 13.38 8.49
CA SER A 110 -7.55 13.99 8.24
C SER A 110 -6.87 14.48 9.52
N THR A 111 -7.62 15.16 10.39
CA THR A 111 -7.09 15.65 11.69
C THR A 111 -6.79 14.48 12.62
N TYR A 112 -7.64 13.45 12.65
CA TYR A 112 -7.43 12.22 13.43
C TYR A 112 -6.16 11.46 13.03
N LEU A 113 -5.71 11.60 11.77
CA LEU A 113 -4.45 11.05 11.27
C LEU A 113 -3.25 11.99 11.44
N GLY A 114 -3.45 13.17 12.03
CA GLY A 114 -2.41 14.17 12.28
C GLY A 114 -2.00 14.96 11.04
N HIS A 115 -2.92 15.18 10.09
CA HIS A 115 -2.68 15.94 8.86
C HIS A 115 -3.59 17.17 8.77
N SER A 116 -3.30 18.04 7.80
CA SER A 116 -4.14 19.21 7.53
C SER A 116 -5.59 18.80 7.28
N ILE A 117 -6.54 19.52 7.86
CA ILE A 117 -7.99 19.29 7.71
C ILE A 117 -8.44 19.16 6.24
N MET A 118 -7.74 19.82 5.31
CA MET A 118 -8.06 19.81 3.88
C MET A 118 -7.43 18.64 3.11
N ALA A 119 -6.48 17.90 3.68
CA ALA A 119 -5.67 16.95 2.91
C ALA A 119 -6.50 15.82 2.27
N ILE A 120 -7.42 15.22 3.03
CA ILE A 120 -8.33 14.19 2.51
C ILE A 120 -9.48 14.84 1.73
N SER A 121 -10.05 15.95 2.23
CA SER A 121 -11.16 16.64 1.58
C SER A 121 -10.83 17.11 0.16
N ASP A 122 -9.64 17.67 -0.07
CA ASP A 122 -9.18 18.10 -1.39
C ASP A 122 -9.01 16.93 -2.35
N PHE A 123 -8.51 15.79 -1.86
CA PHE A 123 -8.33 14.58 -2.66
C PHE A 123 -9.69 13.97 -3.07
N ILE A 124 -10.62 13.84 -2.13
CA ILE A 124 -11.97 13.30 -2.40
C ILE A 124 -12.75 14.22 -3.34
N SER A 125 -12.65 15.54 -3.19
CA SER A 125 -13.29 16.49 -4.10
C SER A 125 -12.64 16.58 -5.49
N GLY A 126 -11.48 15.95 -5.69
CA GLY A 126 -10.73 16.03 -6.96
C GLY A 126 -9.93 17.32 -7.15
N LYS A 127 -9.86 18.19 -6.14
CA LYS A 127 -8.96 19.36 -6.14
C LYS A 127 -7.50 18.95 -6.13
N LYS A 128 -7.19 17.79 -5.54
CA LYS A 128 -5.88 17.13 -5.60
C LYS A 128 -6.01 15.78 -6.30
N GLU A 129 -5.14 15.54 -7.27
CA GLU A 129 -5.11 14.31 -8.05
C GLU A 129 -4.61 13.11 -7.26
N SER A 130 -3.68 13.32 -6.32
CA SER A 130 -3.07 12.26 -5.51
C SER A 130 -3.04 12.61 -4.04
N ILE A 131 -3.15 11.59 -3.21
CA ILE A 131 -3.01 11.71 -1.76
C ILE A 131 -1.57 11.44 -1.34
N GLY A 132 -1.12 12.08 -0.27
CA GLY A 132 0.18 11.80 0.33
C GLY A 132 0.23 10.37 0.85
N SER A 133 1.28 9.63 0.50
CA SER A 133 1.48 8.24 0.94
C SER A 133 1.71 8.14 2.45
N THR A 134 2.19 9.19 3.12
CA THR A 134 2.21 9.31 4.59
C THR A 134 0.82 9.31 5.23
N ILE A 135 -0.19 9.90 4.57
CA ILE A 135 -1.58 9.90 5.05
C ILE A 135 -2.11 8.47 5.03
N LEU A 136 -1.93 7.78 3.90
CA LEU A 136 -2.32 6.37 3.77
C LEU A 136 -1.57 5.48 4.77
N ALA A 137 -0.27 5.71 4.95
CA ALA A 137 0.52 4.92 5.88
C ALA A 137 0.04 5.10 7.33
N ASN A 138 -0.30 6.32 7.74
CA ASN A 138 -0.86 6.59 9.07
C ASN A 138 -2.25 5.94 9.23
N LEU A 139 -3.11 6.04 8.21
CA LEU A 139 -4.42 5.40 8.21
C LEU A 139 -4.26 3.89 8.40
N ALA A 140 -3.45 3.28 7.56
CA ALA A 140 -3.26 1.84 7.58
C ALA A 140 -2.56 1.35 8.85
N ASP A 141 -1.62 2.11 9.42
CA ASP A 141 -1.02 1.80 10.72
C ASP A 141 -2.03 1.86 11.87
N LYS A 142 -2.96 2.83 11.84
CA LYS A 142 -3.94 3.06 12.92
C LYS A 142 -5.03 1.99 12.98
N TYR A 143 -5.39 1.47 11.81
CA TYR A 143 -6.48 0.51 11.62
C TYR A 143 -6.00 -0.89 11.20
N GLY A 144 -4.69 -1.15 11.24
CA GLY A 144 -4.13 -2.48 10.95
C GLY A 144 -4.35 -2.95 9.50
N LEU A 145 -4.39 -2.02 8.54
CA LEU A 145 -4.74 -2.29 7.15
C LEU A 145 -3.49 -2.54 6.27
N SER A 146 -3.70 -3.32 5.21
CA SER A 146 -2.77 -3.53 4.10
C SER A 146 -2.78 -2.31 3.18
N LEU A 147 -1.62 -1.65 3.01
CA LEU A 147 -1.49 -0.60 2.01
C LEU A 147 -1.63 -1.16 0.60
N HIS A 148 -1.11 -2.37 0.37
CA HIS A 148 -1.24 -3.02 -0.92
C HIS A 148 -2.72 -3.26 -1.24
N GLY A 149 -3.53 -3.69 -0.26
CA GLY A 149 -4.96 -3.92 -0.44
C GLY A 149 -5.73 -2.66 -0.80
N ILE A 150 -5.50 -1.58 -0.05
CA ILE A 150 -6.10 -0.25 -0.33
C ILE A 150 -5.76 0.19 -1.77
N MET A 151 -4.50 0.03 -2.19
CA MET A 151 -4.04 0.44 -3.51
C MET A 151 -4.54 -0.48 -4.64
N ASN A 152 -4.80 -1.74 -4.33
CA ASN A 152 -5.32 -2.73 -5.26
C ASN A 152 -6.87 -2.69 -5.39
N GLY A 153 -7.54 -1.89 -4.56
CA GLY A 153 -9.01 -1.79 -4.56
C GLY A 153 -9.69 -2.90 -3.78
N GLU A 154 -9.00 -3.54 -2.82
CA GLU A 154 -9.66 -4.42 -1.87
C GLU A 154 -10.61 -3.60 -0.99
N LEU A 155 -11.89 -3.95 -1.03
CA LEU A 155 -12.92 -3.32 -0.22
C LEU A 155 -12.83 -3.83 1.22
N LEU A 156 -13.34 -3.04 2.16
CA LEU A 156 -13.44 -3.45 3.56
C LEU A 156 -14.39 -4.65 3.63
N THR A 157 -13.88 -5.83 3.99
CA THR A 157 -14.71 -6.95 4.40
C THR A 157 -15.21 -6.68 5.81
N GLN A 158 -16.51 -6.94 6.04
CA GLN A 158 -17.33 -6.52 7.19
C GLN A 158 -16.83 -6.86 8.61
N GLU A 159 -15.69 -7.54 8.75
CA GLU A 159 -15.12 -7.96 10.05
C GLU A 159 -14.41 -6.83 10.83
N ILE A 160 -14.28 -5.62 10.26
CA ILE A 160 -13.54 -4.49 10.87
C ILE A 160 -14.40 -3.66 11.86
N ALA A 161 -15.64 -4.08 12.10
CA ALA A 161 -16.58 -3.33 12.92
C ALA A 161 -16.33 -3.47 14.44
N GLU A 162 -15.79 -4.59 14.93
CA GLU A 162 -15.98 -4.92 16.36
C GLU A 162 -14.84 -4.52 17.33
N GLU A 163 -13.62 -4.20 16.88
CA GLU A 163 -12.48 -4.20 17.82
C GLU A 163 -12.04 -2.85 18.42
N LYS A 164 -12.77 -1.73 18.24
CA LYS A 164 -12.31 -0.43 18.80
C LYS A 164 -13.32 0.49 19.48
N ASP A 165 -14.58 0.10 19.66
CA ASP A 165 -15.47 0.84 20.57
C ASP A 165 -15.04 0.71 22.05
N ALA A 166 -14.20 -0.28 22.38
CA ALA A 166 -13.68 -0.44 23.73
C ALA A 166 -12.69 0.66 24.19
N LEU A 167 -12.09 1.44 23.27
CA LEU A 167 -11.10 2.47 23.62
C LEU A 167 -11.68 3.89 23.70
N LEU A 168 -12.91 4.11 23.24
CA LEU A 168 -13.60 5.40 23.33
C LEU A 168 -14.54 5.50 24.54
N SER A 169 -14.94 4.37 25.14
CA SER A 169 -15.78 4.37 26.36
C SER A 169 -15.03 4.57 27.67
N GLN A 170 -13.70 4.79 27.65
CA GLN A 170 -12.89 4.95 28.87
C GLN A 170 -12.51 6.40 29.23
N GLU A 171 -13.12 7.40 28.61
CA GLU A 171 -13.05 8.80 29.06
C GLU A 171 -14.45 9.38 29.23
N HIS A 172 -15.17 8.91 30.27
CA HIS A 172 -16.05 9.72 31.14
C HIS A 172 -16.98 8.79 31.92
N GLU A 173 -16.54 8.32 33.08
CA GLU A 173 -17.48 7.96 34.13
C GLU A 173 -16.99 8.40 35.52
N GLN A 174 -17.71 9.41 36.02
CA GLN A 174 -17.97 9.77 37.43
C GLN A 174 -16.81 10.39 38.24
N LYS A 175 -17.04 11.52 38.93
CA LYS A 175 -18.04 11.62 40.01
C LYS A 175 -18.37 13.09 40.37
N PRO A 176 -19.63 13.57 40.28
CA PRO A 176 -20.13 14.61 41.15
C PRO A 176 -20.89 13.96 42.31
N ALA A 177 -20.37 14.07 43.52
CA ALA A 177 -21.09 13.67 44.72
C ALA A 177 -22.22 14.68 44.99
N ILE A 178 -23.45 14.32 44.61
CA ILE A 178 -24.67 14.97 45.09
C ILE A 178 -25.13 14.17 46.30
N ILE A 179 -25.17 14.84 47.45
CA ILE A 179 -25.72 14.33 48.71
C ILE A 179 -27.24 14.45 48.61
N SER A 180 -27.92 13.31 48.49
CA SER A 180 -29.39 13.24 48.51
C SER A 180 -29.90 12.99 49.93
N ILE A 181 -30.85 13.81 50.32
CA ILE A 181 -31.62 13.79 51.56
C ILE A 181 -32.56 12.58 51.57
N THR A 182 -32.64 11.88 52.69
CA THR A 182 -33.53 10.74 52.97
C THR A 182 -34.85 11.19 53.60
N GLU A 183 -35.96 11.00 52.88
CA GLU A 183 -37.34 10.76 53.34
C GLU A 183 -38.02 10.05 52.15
N GLY A 184 -38.86 9.03 52.22
CA GLY A 184 -39.52 8.26 53.24
C GLY A 184 -40.68 7.54 52.54
N ASN A 185 -40.87 6.25 52.86
CA ASN A 185 -42.18 5.59 52.97
C ASN A 185 -42.87 4.91 51.74
N VAL A 186 -43.49 3.76 52.07
CA VAL A 186 -44.67 3.05 51.50
C VAL A 186 -44.52 1.99 50.39
N PHE A 187 -44.56 0.71 50.84
CA PHE A 187 -45.42 -0.42 50.41
C PHE A 187 -45.97 -0.50 48.97
N SER A 188 -45.74 -1.63 48.28
CA SER A 188 -46.74 -2.72 48.11
C SER A 188 -46.27 -3.83 47.15
N HIS A 189 -46.64 -5.07 47.51
CA HIS A 189 -46.49 -6.32 46.76
C HIS A 189 -47.30 -6.37 45.46
N SER A 190 -46.82 -7.11 44.47
CA SER A 190 -47.64 -8.11 43.75
C SER A 190 -46.75 -9.10 43.00
N GLU A 191 -46.82 -10.36 43.41
CA GLU A 191 -46.45 -11.53 42.62
C GLU A 191 -47.47 -11.74 41.49
N ALA A 192 -47.02 -12.30 40.37
CA ALA A 192 -47.81 -13.21 39.55
C ALA A 192 -46.87 -14.04 38.64
N GLN A 193 -46.68 -15.30 39.01
CA GLN A 193 -46.27 -16.37 38.10
C GLN A 193 -47.49 -16.81 37.28
N THR A 194 -47.29 -17.19 36.02
CA THR A 194 -47.90 -18.41 35.44
C THR A 194 -47.19 -18.82 34.15
N ALA A 195 -47.21 -20.12 33.93
CA ALA A 195 -46.42 -20.91 33.01
C ALA A 195 -46.96 -21.01 31.56
N SER A 196 -46.11 -21.64 30.73
CA SER A 196 -46.45 -22.63 29.69
C SER A 196 -46.86 -22.14 28.30
N GLN A 197 -46.06 -22.44 27.27
CA GLN A 197 -46.29 -23.58 26.35
C GLN A 197 -45.29 -23.58 25.17
N ASP A 198 -44.73 -24.77 24.94
CA ASP A 198 -44.04 -25.22 23.72
C ASP A 198 -44.90 -25.05 22.47
N ILE A 199 -44.30 -24.72 21.30
CA ILE A 199 -44.53 -25.42 20.01
C ILE A 199 -43.28 -25.33 19.10
N HIS A 200 -42.77 -26.52 18.76
CA HIS A 200 -42.03 -26.99 17.58
C HIS A 200 -41.49 -26.04 16.47
N GLY A 201 -40.22 -26.28 16.13
CA GLY A 201 -39.87 -26.84 14.81
C GLY A 201 -39.20 -25.91 13.80
N ALA A 202 -37.87 -25.91 13.75
CA ALA A 202 -37.12 -25.56 12.53
C ALA A 202 -35.75 -26.24 12.48
N THR A 203 -35.56 -26.97 11.39
CA THR A 203 -34.39 -27.72 10.91
C THR A 203 -33.11 -26.86 10.86
N PRO A 204 -31.92 -27.41 11.19
CA PRO A 204 -30.66 -26.68 11.04
C PRO A 204 -30.19 -26.68 9.57
N PRO A 205 -29.70 -25.55 9.02
CA PRO A 205 -29.04 -25.55 7.73
C PRO A 205 -27.62 -26.15 7.87
N GLN A 206 -27.38 -27.15 7.04
CA GLN A 206 -26.10 -27.80 6.84
C GLN A 206 -25.03 -26.82 6.37
N THR A 207 -23.86 -26.97 6.97
CA THR A 207 -22.59 -26.28 6.71
C THR A 207 -22.14 -26.44 5.26
N VAL A 208 -21.95 -25.30 4.59
CA VAL A 208 -21.32 -25.21 3.25
C VAL A 208 -19.80 -25.24 3.41
N VAL A 209 -19.25 -26.34 3.91
CA VAL A 209 -17.79 -26.53 4.08
C VAL A 209 -17.21 -27.59 3.13
N GLU A 210 -18.00 -28.19 2.24
CA GLU A 210 -17.52 -29.37 1.49
C GLU A 210 -17.81 -29.35 -0.03
N ARG A 211 -17.56 -28.23 -0.73
CA ARG A 211 -17.67 -28.18 -2.20
C ARG A 211 -16.58 -27.47 -3.00
N ILE A 212 -15.44 -27.08 -2.41
CA ILE A 212 -14.33 -26.51 -3.20
C ILE A 212 -13.06 -27.34 -3.00
N LEU A 213 -13.11 -28.59 -3.46
CA LEU A 213 -11.95 -29.49 -3.45
C LEU A 213 -11.97 -30.41 -4.68
N ALA A 214 -12.16 -29.86 -5.88
CA ALA A 214 -11.78 -30.50 -7.14
C ALA A 214 -11.92 -29.51 -8.30
N GLU A 215 -10.79 -29.00 -8.80
CA GLU A 215 -10.47 -28.79 -10.22
C GLU A 215 -9.43 -27.68 -10.39
N GLY A 216 -8.45 -27.89 -11.30
CA GLY A 216 -7.62 -26.80 -11.79
C GLY A 216 -6.11 -26.87 -11.55
N LYS A 217 -5.53 -28.03 -11.23
CA LYS A 217 -4.08 -28.25 -11.49
C LYS A 217 -3.84 -28.27 -13.00
N LYS A 218 -3.35 -27.16 -13.59
CA LYS A 218 -2.47 -27.19 -14.77
C LYS A 218 -1.85 -25.82 -15.05
N LYS A 219 -0.56 -25.87 -15.39
CA LYS A 219 0.38 -24.80 -15.80
C LYS A 219 1.12 -24.08 -14.66
N LEU A 220 2.00 -24.84 -13.99
CA LEU A 220 3.25 -24.31 -13.45
C LEU A 220 4.17 -23.97 -14.64
N GLY A 221 3.95 -22.80 -15.24
CA GLY A 221 4.93 -22.17 -16.13
C GLY A 221 6.00 -21.48 -15.28
N GLN A 222 7.26 -21.72 -15.62
CA GLN A 222 8.46 -21.26 -14.90
C GLN A 222 8.35 -19.83 -14.37
N LYS A 223 8.32 -19.67 -13.04
CA LYS A 223 8.49 -18.39 -12.36
C LYS A 223 9.98 -18.04 -12.33
N GLY A 224 10.49 -17.51 -13.43
CA GLY A 224 11.74 -16.77 -13.42
C GLY A 224 11.53 -15.44 -12.69
N SER A 225 12.21 -15.27 -11.55
CA SER A 225 12.31 -13.98 -10.85
C SER A 225 12.69 -12.87 -11.85
N ALA A 226 12.19 -11.65 -11.67
CA ALA A 226 12.62 -10.49 -12.46
C ALA A 226 14.16 -10.36 -12.54
N VAL A 227 14.87 -10.79 -11.49
CA VAL A 227 16.35 -10.91 -11.47
C VAL A 227 16.88 -11.91 -12.50
N ALA A 228 16.20 -13.05 -12.65
CA ALA A 228 16.57 -14.06 -13.65
C ALA A 228 16.29 -13.58 -15.09
N ARG A 229 15.24 -12.77 -15.30
CA ARG A 229 14.95 -12.19 -16.63
C ARG A 229 16.01 -11.17 -17.05
N VAL A 230 16.41 -10.25 -16.17
CA VAL A 230 17.46 -9.25 -16.45
C VAL A 230 18.84 -9.91 -16.63
N MET A 231 19.15 -10.97 -15.88
CA MET A 231 20.40 -11.71 -16.06
C MET A 231 20.41 -12.56 -17.35
N ALA A 232 19.26 -13.03 -17.82
CA ALA A 232 19.15 -13.81 -19.05
C ALA A 232 19.35 -12.94 -20.31
N GLU A 233 18.83 -11.71 -20.35
CA GLU A 233 19.06 -10.78 -21.47
C GLU A 233 20.55 -10.43 -21.66
N ARG A 234 21.34 -10.39 -20.58
CA ARG A 234 22.79 -10.13 -20.67
C ARG A 234 23.60 -11.29 -21.26
N GLN A 235 23.10 -12.52 -21.20
CA GLN A 235 23.79 -13.67 -21.79
C GLN A 235 23.59 -13.75 -23.31
N THR A 236 22.45 -13.30 -23.83
CA THR A 236 22.15 -13.31 -25.28
C THR A 236 22.91 -12.22 -26.06
N ASP A 237 23.23 -11.09 -25.43
CA ASP A 237 24.01 -10.02 -26.06
C ASP A 237 25.52 -10.32 -26.13
N GLU A 238 26.04 -11.16 -25.24
CA GLU A 238 27.46 -11.58 -25.28
C GLU A 238 27.74 -12.65 -26.34
N GLU A 239 26.79 -13.55 -26.65
CA GLU A 239 26.98 -14.55 -27.71
C GLU A 239 26.87 -13.95 -29.11
N THR A 240 26.05 -12.92 -29.31
CA THR A 240 25.88 -12.28 -30.62
C THR A 240 27.08 -11.40 -31.01
N SER A 241 27.91 -11.00 -30.04
CA SER A 241 29.06 -10.11 -30.27
C SER A 241 30.37 -10.85 -30.59
N ARG A 242 30.38 -12.19 -30.62
CA ARG A 242 31.59 -13.00 -30.90
C ARG A 242 31.69 -13.57 -32.31
N SER A 243 30.74 -13.29 -33.20
CA SER A 243 30.71 -13.84 -34.56
C SER A 243 30.69 -12.78 -35.67
N SER A 244 31.67 -11.88 -35.71
CA SER A 244 31.98 -11.11 -36.93
C SER A 244 33.38 -10.49 -36.88
N SER A 245 34.41 -11.34 -36.88
CA SER A 245 35.78 -10.95 -37.21
C SER A 245 36.17 -11.65 -38.51
N MET A 246 36.12 -10.93 -39.62
CA MET A 246 36.94 -11.17 -40.82
C MET A 246 36.77 -9.99 -41.81
N THR A 247 37.90 -9.54 -42.36
CA THR A 247 38.12 -8.63 -43.51
C THR A 247 38.28 -7.11 -43.29
N SER A 248 39.52 -6.71 -42.95
CA SER A 248 40.50 -6.06 -43.85
C SER A 248 40.09 -4.89 -44.78
N ARG A 249 40.69 -3.72 -44.47
CA ARG A 249 41.71 -2.99 -45.29
C ARG A 249 41.25 -1.88 -46.28
N VAL A 250 42.05 -0.79 -46.22
CA VAL A 250 42.38 0.22 -47.26
C VAL A 250 41.43 1.42 -47.43
N MET A 251 41.86 2.61 -46.98
CA MET A 251 42.31 3.71 -47.85
C MET A 251 42.67 4.96 -47.03
N ASP A 252 43.96 5.30 -47.08
CA ASP A 252 44.50 6.64 -46.86
C ASP A 252 43.92 7.66 -47.86
N LYS A 253 43.62 8.88 -47.40
CA LYS A 253 43.91 10.12 -48.15
C LYS A 253 43.78 11.38 -47.29
N ARG A 254 44.92 11.78 -46.72
CA ARG A 254 45.63 13.04 -46.99
C ARG A 254 44.76 14.28 -47.29
N THR A 255 44.69 15.20 -46.33
CA THR A 255 44.81 16.64 -46.61
C THR A 255 45.57 17.32 -45.48
N LYS A 256 46.67 17.95 -45.89
CA LYS A 256 47.60 18.76 -45.12
C LYS A 256 47.37 20.22 -45.54
N ASP A 257 47.78 21.13 -44.67
CA ASP A 257 47.94 22.59 -44.86
C ASP A 257 46.61 23.39 -44.76
N SER A 258 46.53 24.53 -44.08
CA SER A 258 47.57 25.53 -43.78
C SER A 258 47.23 26.42 -42.56
N THR A 259 48.33 26.80 -41.91
CA THR A 259 48.60 27.85 -40.91
C THR A 259 47.95 29.21 -41.23
N SER A 260 47.41 29.96 -40.25
CA SER A 260 48.01 31.19 -39.66
C SER A 260 46.95 31.87 -38.76
N LYS A 261 47.17 32.14 -37.46
CA LYS A 261 47.86 33.28 -36.81
C LYS A 261 47.37 34.68 -37.23
N ASN A 262 46.61 35.33 -36.33
CA ASN A 262 46.65 36.76 -35.91
C ASN A 262 45.43 36.96 -34.96
N ARG A 263 45.52 37.27 -33.65
CA ARG A 263 46.20 38.29 -32.83
C ARG A 263 45.66 39.72 -33.04
N ASN A 264 45.03 40.24 -31.99
CA ASN A 264 44.75 41.65 -31.62
C ASN A 264 43.73 42.38 -32.51
N LEU A 265 42.80 43.21 -32.02
CA LEU A 265 42.66 44.06 -30.83
C LEU A 265 41.17 44.20 -30.49
#